data_AF-A0A449A9E2-F1
#
_entry.id   AF-A0A449A9E2-F1
#
_cell.length_a   1.000
_cell.length_b   1.000
_cell.length_c   1.000
_cell.angle_alpha   90.00
_cell.angle_beta   90.00
_cell.angle_gamma   90.00
#
_symmetry.space_group_name_H-M   'P 1'
#
loop_
_entity.id
_entity.type
_entity.pdbx_description
1 polymer ?
#
loop_
_entity_poly.entity_id
_entity_poly.type
_entity_poly.pdbx_seq_one_letter_code
_entity_poly.pdbx_strand_id
1 'polypeptide(L)'
;MSNFKKLGLLITGLSLTTSFVSASCTNTKLYNKNVKVKGEGKWDIKLDKNSEFVKSKVFKAKIVGHSDGDTFTVEALEEVLSNSINVGDHIKLRLAGIDTPEKAVGSQKAVNPELHWAKKASAFAEKTLPIGKVVHVFFGTKDGFSRLTADVFFKKDGTQAANYWDADTSYCVEITKAGLTLPHASNAQKATERDSIEYYTYYPIALALKYAYDNKKGFFGSGFLGFFSGKHPKDFEKIYMLKPNTSWKLFWPYDEESFINPDYIWYYNAEEQRTYIPE
;
A
#
# COMPACT_ATOMS: atom_id res chain seq x y z
N MET A 1 -17.88 -56.86 79.89
CA MET A 1 -17.48 -58.12 79.22
C MET A 1 -17.63 -57.94 77.72
N SER A 2 -16.61 -58.31 76.94
CA SER A 2 -16.63 -58.56 75.48
C SER A 2 -16.83 -57.33 74.58
N ASN A 3 -16.11 -57.11 73.48
CA ASN A 3 -14.88 -57.66 72.91
C ASN A 3 -14.45 -56.68 71.82
N PHE A 4 -13.14 -56.49 71.67
CA PHE A 4 -12.50 -55.89 70.50
C PHE A 4 -12.84 -56.67 69.22
N LYS A 5 -13.03 -55.97 68.10
CA LYS A 5 -12.40 -56.30 66.79
C LYS A 5 -12.66 -55.21 65.71
N LYS A 6 -11.54 -54.61 65.28
CA LYS A 6 -11.09 -54.23 63.92
C LYS A 6 -12.15 -53.85 62.87
N LEU A 7 -11.95 -52.68 62.22
CA LEU A 7 -11.60 -52.46 60.80
C LEU A 7 -11.91 -50.97 60.50
N GLY A 8 -10.94 -50.13 60.14
CA GLY A 8 -10.42 -50.06 58.78
C GLY A 8 -10.53 -48.59 58.34
N LEU A 9 -9.43 -47.86 58.50
CA LEU A 9 -9.25 -46.51 58.00
C LEU A 9 -9.18 -46.58 56.47
N LEU A 10 -10.18 -46.08 55.76
CA LEU A 10 -10.11 -45.82 54.32
C LEU A 10 -10.16 -44.32 54.10
N ILE A 11 -8.98 -43.70 54.04
CA ILE A 11 -8.80 -42.36 53.47
C ILE A 11 -8.67 -42.58 51.96
N THR A 12 -9.77 -42.54 51.23
CA THR A 12 -9.72 -42.37 49.77
C THR A 12 -9.44 -40.90 49.51
N GLY A 13 -8.19 -40.62 49.15
CA GLY A 13 -7.77 -39.32 48.66
C GLY A 13 -8.57 -38.94 47.42
N LEU A 14 -9.45 -37.97 47.56
CA LEU A 14 -9.96 -37.21 46.43
C LEU A 14 -8.84 -36.22 46.07
N SER A 15 -7.93 -36.62 45.19
CA SER A 15 -7.10 -35.64 44.50
C SER A 15 -8.04 -34.82 43.62
N LEU A 16 -8.38 -33.61 44.08
CA LEU A 16 -8.78 -32.56 43.15
C LEU A 16 -7.58 -32.36 42.22
N THR A 17 -7.61 -33.03 41.08
CA THR A 17 -6.85 -32.59 39.92
C THR A 17 -7.48 -31.28 39.52
N THR A 18 -6.98 -30.19 40.09
CA THR A 18 -7.15 -28.88 39.49
C THR A 18 -6.52 -28.99 38.13
N SER A 19 -7.34 -29.21 37.10
CA SER A 19 -6.96 -28.88 35.74
C SER A 19 -6.61 -27.40 35.79
N PHE A 20 -5.32 -27.12 35.90
CA PHE A 20 -4.78 -25.85 35.44
C PHE A 20 -5.10 -25.84 33.96
N VAL A 21 -6.28 -25.33 33.61
CA VAL A 21 -6.45 -24.68 32.32
C VAL A 21 -5.37 -23.62 32.37
N SER A 22 -4.26 -23.88 31.69
CA SER A 22 -3.37 -22.80 31.34
C SER A 22 -4.27 -21.88 30.52
N ALA A 23 -4.73 -20.82 31.16
CA ALA A 23 -4.99 -19.60 30.44
C ALA A 23 -3.65 -19.31 29.77
N SER A 24 -3.48 -19.82 28.55
CA SER A 24 -2.57 -19.24 27.59
C SER A 24 -3.02 -17.80 27.57
N CYS A 25 -2.30 -16.99 28.34
CA CYS A 25 -2.33 -15.56 28.22
C CYS A 25 -1.82 -15.34 26.80
N THR A 26 -2.71 -15.41 25.82
CA THR A 26 -2.54 -14.72 24.57
C THR A 26 -2.23 -13.31 25.01
N ASN A 27 -0.95 -12.98 24.95
CA ASN A 27 -0.44 -11.63 24.96
C ASN A 27 -1.22 -10.93 23.87
N THR A 28 -2.38 -10.41 24.24
CA THR A 28 -3.14 -9.44 23.47
C THR A 28 -2.30 -8.20 23.63
N LYS A 29 -1.16 -8.19 22.91
CA LYS A 29 -0.23 -7.08 22.83
C LYS A 29 -1.12 -5.90 22.49
N LEU A 30 -1.27 -5.01 23.47
CA LEU A 30 -2.04 -3.80 23.38
C LEU A 30 -1.70 -3.10 22.07
N TYR A 31 -2.63 -3.30 21.14
CA TYR A 31 -2.59 -2.91 19.75
C TYR A 31 -2.49 -1.39 19.71
N ASN A 32 -1.39 -0.87 19.17
CA ASN A 32 -1.16 0.57 19.21
C ASN A 32 -1.93 1.27 18.09
N LYS A 33 -3.26 1.42 18.26
CA LYS A 33 -4.10 2.39 17.51
C LYS A 33 -3.52 3.81 17.58
N ASN A 34 -2.52 4.06 18.44
CA ASN A 34 -1.77 5.31 18.55
C ASN A 34 -0.48 5.34 17.73
N VAL A 35 -0.29 4.55 16.66
CA VAL A 35 0.69 4.90 15.62
C VAL A 35 0.24 6.22 15.00
N LYS A 36 0.68 7.29 15.66
CA LYS A 36 0.57 8.66 15.24
C LYS A 36 1.56 8.79 14.10
N VAL A 37 1.04 8.64 12.89
CA VAL A 37 1.67 9.19 11.69
C VAL A 37 1.55 10.72 11.80
N LYS A 38 2.32 11.30 12.72
CA LYS A 38 2.32 12.73 13.01
C LYS A 38 3.45 13.38 12.20
N GLY A 39 3.06 14.31 11.33
CA GLY A 39 3.96 15.13 10.52
C GLY A 39 4.12 14.62 9.09
N GLU A 40 4.67 15.47 8.23
CA GLU A 40 5.24 15.09 6.92
C GLU A 40 6.54 14.26 7.11
N GLY A 41 6.61 13.43 8.15
CA GLY A 41 7.80 12.66 8.51
C GLY A 41 8.29 11.85 7.32
N LYS A 42 9.60 11.91 7.05
CA LYS A 42 10.28 11.40 5.85
C LYS A 42 9.65 10.10 5.34
N TRP A 43 8.81 10.26 4.33
CA TRP A 43 8.23 9.20 3.50
C TRP A 43 9.19 8.82 2.38
N ASP A 44 10.44 9.27 2.49
CA ASP A 44 11.44 9.19 1.45
C ASP A 44 11.67 7.70 1.16
N ILE A 45 11.13 7.22 0.04
CA ILE A 45 11.34 5.85 -0.40
C ILE A 45 12.62 5.88 -1.21
N LYS A 46 13.66 5.27 -0.65
CA LYS A 46 14.91 5.07 -1.37
C LYS A 46 14.94 3.65 -1.89
N LEU A 47 15.21 3.55 -3.19
CA LEU A 47 15.47 2.28 -3.81
C LEU A 47 16.92 1.88 -3.47
N ASP A 48 17.09 0.66 -2.96
CA ASP A 48 18.39 0.16 -2.50
C ASP A 48 19.39 0.10 -3.67
N LYS A 49 20.42 0.94 -3.60
CA LYS A 49 21.47 1.04 -4.62
C LYS A 49 22.36 -0.21 -4.72
N ASN A 50 22.35 -1.07 -3.69
CA ASN A 50 23.15 -2.29 -3.62
C ASN A 50 22.37 -3.52 -4.09
N SER A 51 21.04 -3.40 -4.25
CA SER A 51 20.19 -4.50 -4.71
C SER A 51 20.33 -4.73 -6.22
N GLU A 52 20.84 -5.89 -6.62
CA GLU A 52 20.91 -6.31 -8.03
C GLU A 52 19.51 -6.44 -8.65
N PHE A 53 18.52 -6.85 -7.86
CA PHE A 53 17.13 -6.86 -8.29
C PHE A 53 16.67 -5.46 -8.69
N VAL A 54 16.83 -4.47 -7.80
CA VAL A 54 16.46 -3.07 -8.07
C VAL A 54 17.17 -2.54 -9.31
N LYS A 55 18.51 -2.72 -9.41
CA LYS A 55 19.29 -2.32 -10.59
C LYS A 55 18.73 -2.88 -11.89
N SER A 56 18.31 -4.15 -11.88
CA SER A 56 17.76 -4.82 -13.07
C SER A 56 16.33 -4.41 -13.43
N LYS A 57 15.65 -3.69 -12.54
CA LYS A 57 14.23 -3.34 -12.61
C LYS A 57 13.96 -1.85 -12.62
N VAL A 58 14.99 -1.01 -12.64
CA VAL A 58 14.85 0.44 -12.71
C VAL A 58 15.50 0.96 -13.97
N PHE A 59 14.80 1.87 -14.66
CA PHE A 59 15.36 2.59 -15.80
C PHE A 59 14.88 4.03 -15.84
N LYS A 60 15.70 4.90 -16.42
CA LYS A 60 15.36 6.30 -16.65
C LYS A 60 14.39 6.42 -17.82
N ALA A 61 13.37 7.25 -17.67
CA ALA A 61 12.38 7.50 -18.69
C ALA A 61 11.88 8.95 -18.67
N LYS A 62 11.27 9.39 -19.77
CA LYS A 62 10.63 10.69 -19.91
C LYS A 62 9.12 10.51 -19.97
N ILE A 63 8.36 11.27 -19.19
CA ILE A 63 6.89 11.26 -19.28
C ILE A 63 6.49 11.84 -20.64
N VAL A 64 5.71 11.09 -21.44
CA VAL A 64 5.21 11.55 -22.75
C VAL A 64 3.69 11.56 -22.84
N GLY A 65 2.98 10.97 -21.87
CA GLY A 65 1.52 11.03 -21.85
C GLY A 65 0.89 10.56 -20.55
N HIS A 66 -0.35 11.01 -20.32
CA HIS A 66 -1.22 10.62 -19.23
C HIS A 66 -2.53 10.08 -19.80
N SER A 67 -2.94 8.87 -19.39
CA SER A 67 -4.29 8.37 -19.72
C SER A 67 -5.28 8.80 -18.63
N ASP A 68 -4.91 8.61 -17.37
CA ASP A 68 -5.70 8.87 -16.16
C ASP A 68 -4.73 9.10 -14.98
N GLY A 69 -5.21 8.94 -13.73
CA GLY A 69 -4.41 9.20 -12.54
C GLY A 69 -3.39 8.11 -12.19
N ASP A 70 -3.46 6.92 -12.80
CA ASP A 70 -2.63 5.75 -12.49
C ASP A 70 -2.04 5.05 -13.74
N THR A 71 -2.21 5.64 -14.91
CA THR A 71 -1.77 5.08 -16.19
C THR A 71 -1.03 6.13 -17.01
N PHE A 72 0.26 5.87 -17.24
CA PHE A 72 1.17 6.78 -17.95
C PHE A 72 1.72 6.18 -19.22
N THR A 73 2.23 7.03 -20.10
CA THR A 73 3.11 6.62 -21.19
C THR A 73 4.44 7.31 -21.02
N VAL A 74 5.52 6.53 -21.10
CA VAL A 74 6.88 7.01 -20.96
C VAL A 74 7.70 6.63 -22.19
N GLU A 75 8.70 7.45 -22.51
CA GLU A 75 9.74 7.14 -23.47
C GLU A 75 10.98 6.67 -22.70
N ALA A 76 11.44 5.45 -22.95
CA ALA A 76 12.63 4.91 -22.29
C ALA A 76 13.88 5.68 -22.73
N LEU A 77 14.70 6.11 -21.76
CA LEU A 77 15.96 6.80 -22.01
C LEU A 77 17.18 5.89 -21.80
N GLU A 78 16.94 4.67 -21.33
CA GLU A 78 17.93 3.64 -21.05
C GLU A 78 17.42 2.29 -21.57
N GLU A 79 18.35 1.44 -22.00
CA GLU A 79 18.05 0.08 -22.42
C GLU A 79 17.91 -0.85 -21.21
N VAL A 80 16.92 -1.74 -21.22
CA VAL A 80 16.73 -2.78 -20.22
C VAL A 80 16.60 -4.13 -20.91
N LEU A 81 17.75 -4.80 -21.07
CA LEU A 81 17.87 -6.07 -21.78
C LEU A 81 16.94 -7.16 -21.22
N SER A 82 16.79 -7.21 -19.89
CA SER A 82 15.98 -8.23 -19.20
C SER A 82 14.49 -8.19 -19.55
N ASN A 83 14.01 -7.08 -20.15
CA ASN A 83 12.62 -6.89 -20.51
C ASN A 83 12.44 -6.41 -21.97
N SER A 84 13.50 -6.49 -22.77
CA SER A 84 13.54 -6.04 -24.17
C SER A 84 13.06 -4.60 -24.36
N ILE A 85 13.46 -3.71 -23.45
CA ILE A 85 13.20 -2.26 -23.56
C ILE A 85 14.41 -1.61 -24.20
N ASN A 86 14.19 -0.88 -25.29
CA ASN A 86 15.20 -0.10 -25.99
C ASN A 86 15.02 1.39 -25.73
N VAL A 87 16.09 2.16 -25.91
CA VAL A 87 16.01 3.63 -25.90
C VAL A 87 15.04 4.10 -26.99
N GLY A 88 14.12 4.99 -26.61
CA GLY A 88 13.07 5.52 -27.49
C GLY A 88 11.77 4.71 -27.47
N ASP A 89 11.71 3.55 -26.82
CA ASP A 89 10.48 2.78 -26.71
C ASP A 89 9.40 3.55 -25.93
N HIS A 90 8.19 3.59 -26.48
CA HIS A 90 7.02 4.17 -25.82
C HIS A 90 6.29 3.08 -25.03
N ILE A 91 6.40 3.15 -23.71
CA ILE A 91 5.90 2.13 -22.79
C ILE A 91 4.70 2.67 -22.03
N LYS A 92 3.59 1.94 -22.08
CA LYS A 92 2.42 2.22 -21.24
C LYS A 92 2.60 1.57 -19.88
N LEU A 93 2.59 2.39 -18.83
CA LEU A 93 2.72 1.97 -17.44
C LEU A 93 1.33 1.84 -16.81
N ARG A 94 1.14 0.80 -15.99
CA ARG A 94 0.04 0.69 -15.04
C ARG A 94 0.63 0.78 -13.64
N LEU A 95 0.20 1.76 -12.86
CA LEU A 95 0.79 1.98 -11.55
C LEU A 95 0.34 0.91 -10.55
N ALA A 96 1.33 0.31 -9.88
CA ALA A 96 1.15 -0.79 -8.95
C ALA A 96 0.61 -0.30 -7.60
N GLY A 97 -0.18 -1.14 -6.94
CA GLY A 97 -0.64 -0.87 -5.57
C GLY A 97 -1.74 0.18 -5.45
N ILE A 98 -2.17 0.81 -6.55
CA ILE A 98 -3.23 1.81 -6.58
C ILE A 98 -4.23 1.55 -7.71
N ASP A 99 -5.42 2.13 -7.55
CA ASP A 99 -6.41 2.21 -8.62
C ASP A 99 -7.20 3.51 -8.51
N THR A 100 -7.15 4.34 -9.54
CA THR A 100 -7.85 5.64 -9.57
C THR A 100 -9.26 5.52 -10.15
N PRO A 101 -10.20 6.40 -9.78
CA PRO A 101 -11.49 6.48 -10.45
C PRO A 101 -11.32 6.74 -11.95
N GLU A 102 -12.14 6.10 -12.78
CA GLU A 102 -11.94 6.09 -14.23
C GLU A 102 -12.66 7.27 -14.91
N LYS A 103 -12.07 7.84 -15.96
CA LYS A 103 -12.79 8.79 -16.83
C LYS A 103 -13.72 8.04 -17.81
N ALA A 104 -13.31 6.85 -18.23
CA ALA A 104 -14.05 5.95 -19.09
C ALA A 104 -13.45 4.54 -19.02
N VAL A 105 -14.28 3.51 -19.17
CA VAL A 105 -13.86 2.11 -19.34
C VAL A 105 -14.44 1.59 -20.65
N GLY A 106 -13.58 1.26 -21.61
CA GLY A 106 -14.01 0.93 -22.97
C GLY A 106 -14.77 2.11 -23.61
N SER A 107 -16.01 1.86 -24.05
CA SER A 107 -16.89 2.90 -24.62
C SER A 107 -17.74 3.63 -23.57
N GLN A 108 -17.77 3.16 -22.33
CA GLN A 108 -18.60 3.71 -21.28
C GLN A 108 -17.88 4.87 -20.57
N LYS A 109 -18.46 6.07 -20.63
CA LYS A 109 -17.94 7.25 -19.93
C LYS A 109 -18.42 7.26 -18.47
N ALA A 110 -17.55 7.70 -17.57
CA ALA A 110 -17.93 7.89 -16.17
C ALA A 110 -18.87 9.10 -16.02
N VAL A 111 -19.75 9.02 -15.03
CA VAL A 111 -20.62 10.12 -14.61
C VAL A 111 -20.26 10.57 -13.20
N ASN A 112 -20.83 11.68 -12.73
CA ASN A 112 -20.61 12.11 -11.36
C ASN A 112 -21.21 11.07 -10.38
N PRO A 113 -20.54 10.80 -9.24
CA PRO A 113 -19.36 11.50 -8.74
C PRO A 113 -17.99 10.95 -9.22
N GLU A 114 -17.95 9.82 -9.93
CA GLU A 114 -16.71 9.19 -10.42
C GLU A 114 -15.89 10.12 -11.31
N LEU A 115 -16.53 10.73 -12.31
CA LEU A 115 -15.86 11.63 -13.26
C LEU A 115 -15.16 12.81 -12.57
N HIS A 116 -15.74 13.34 -11.49
CA HIS A 116 -15.15 14.43 -10.72
C HIS A 116 -13.83 14.02 -10.06
N TRP A 117 -13.79 12.85 -9.42
CA TRP A 117 -12.58 12.37 -8.76
C TRP A 117 -11.55 11.86 -9.75
N ALA A 118 -11.97 11.25 -10.87
CA ALA A 118 -11.10 10.87 -11.97
C ALA A 118 -10.35 12.07 -12.56
N LYS A 119 -11.05 13.22 -12.72
CA LYS A 119 -10.43 14.48 -13.18
C LYS A 119 -9.44 15.03 -12.16
N LYS A 120 -9.73 14.96 -10.86
CA LYS A 120 -8.78 15.39 -9.81
C LYS A 120 -7.53 14.53 -9.78
N ALA A 121 -7.67 13.20 -9.91
CA ALA A 121 -6.55 12.28 -9.99
C ALA A 121 -5.69 12.56 -11.24
N SER A 122 -6.32 12.76 -12.41
CA SER A 122 -5.62 13.13 -13.65
C SER A 122 -4.86 14.46 -13.50
N ALA A 123 -5.50 15.49 -12.93
CA ALA A 123 -4.85 16.80 -12.73
C ALA A 123 -3.67 16.72 -11.73
N PHE A 124 -3.77 15.85 -10.72
CA PHE A 124 -2.66 15.58 -9.82
C PHE A 124 -1.49 14.91 -10.55
N ALA A 125 -1.77 13.93 -11.41
CA ALA A 125 -0.77 13.30 -12.26
C ALA A 125 -0.02 14.32 -13.12
N GLU A 126 -0.76 15.11 -13.91
CA GLU A 126 -0.22 16.12 -14.82
C GLU A 126 0.61 17.18 -14.10
N LYS A 127 0.21 17.57 -12.89
CA LYS A 127 0.96 18.51 -12.06
C LYS A 127 2.24 17.90 -11.49
N THR A 128 2.17 16.67 -11.03
CA THR A 128 3.27 16.01 -10.31
C THR A 128 4.34 15.50 -11.27
N LEU A 129 3.90 14.97 -12.41
CA LEU A 129 4.68 14.34 -13.45
C LEU A 129 4.39 14.98 -14.82
N PRO A 130 4.67 16.29 -15.01
CA PRO A 130 4.38 16.95 -16.28
C PRO A 130 5.10 16.28 -17.46
N ILE A 131 4.49 16.36 -18.64
CA ILE A 131 5.09 15.86 -19.89
C ILE A 131 6.49 16.49 -20.07
N GLY A 132 7.45 15.66 -20.43
CA GLY A 132 8.87 16.03 -20.54
C GLY A 132 9.68 15.82 -19.26
N LYS A 133 9.04 15.58 -18.10
CA LYS A 133 9.77 15.28 -16.86
C LYS A 133 10.49 13.95 -16.96
N VAL A 134 11.77 13.95 -16.59
CA VAL A 134 12.60 12.74 -16.48
C VAL A 134 12.41 12.12 -15.10
N VAL A 135 12.18 10.81 -15.08
CA VAL A 135 11.84 10.01 -13.89
C VAL A 135 12.59 8.67 -13.92
N HIS A 136 12.54 7.94 -12.82
CA HIS A 136 12.98 6.54 -12.75
C HIS A 136 11.76 5.64 -12.62
N VAL A 137 11.61 4.69 -13.54
CA VAL A 137 10.51 3.72 -13.54
C VAL A 137 11.02 2.45 -12.88
N PHE A 138 10.41 2.06 -11.76
CA PHE A 138 10.65 0.77 -11.11
C PHE A 138 9.56 -0.21 -11.51
N PHE A 139 9.91 -1.22 -12.31
CA PHE A 139 8.92 -2.05 -12.99
C PHE A 139 8.87 -3.50 -12.48
N GLY A 140 7.67 -4.07 -12.53
CA GLY A 140 7.37 -5.46 -12.27
C GLY A 140 7.13 -6.24 -13.56
N THR A 141 6.00 -6.93 -13.66
CA THR A 141 5.62 -7.73 -14.82
C THR A 141 4.66 -6.99 -15.76
N LYS A 142 4.54 -7.47 -17.00
CA LYS A 142 3.49 -7.01 -17.91
C LYS A 142 2.13 -7.54 -17.44
N ASP A 143 1.10 -6.70 -17.51
CA ASP A 143 -0.28 -7.09 -17.22
C ASP A 143 -0.95 -7.78 -18.42
N GLY A 144 -2.20 -8.22 -18.25
CA GLY A 144 -2.99 -8.87 -19.31
C GLY A 144 -3.29 -7.99 -20.53
N PHE A 145 -3.01 -6.69 -20.46
CA PHE A 145 -3.14 -5.71 -21.55
C PHE A 145 -1.78 -5.26 -22.10
N SER A 146 -0.71 -6.01 -21.79
CA SER A 146 0.67 -5.71 -22.18
C SER A 146 1.22 -4.38 -21.64
N ARG A 147 0.56 -3.78 -20.64
CA ARG A 147 1.11 -2.61 -19.93
C ARG A 147 2.15 -3.10 -18.93
N LEU A 148 3.20 -2.31 -18.74
CA LEU A 148 4.21 -2.61 -17.74
C LEU A 148 3.72 -2.16 -16.37
N THR A 149 3.56 -3.10 -15.43
CA THR A 149 3.21 -2.74 -14.04
C THR A 149 4.42 -2.06 -13.42
N ALA A 150 4.26 -0.89 -12.81
CA ALA A 150 5.39 -0.11 -12.30
C ALA A 150 5.01 0.87 -11.19
N ASP A 151 6.00 1.48 -10.56
CA ASP A 151 5.88 2.77 -9.87
C ASP A 151 6.90 3.74 -10.47
N VAL A 152 6.66 5.05 -10.29
CA VAL A 152 7.47 6.13 -10.83
C VAL A 152 8.09 6.91 -9.69
N PHE A 153 9.42 6.95 -9.68
CA PHE A 153 10.25 7.61 -8.69
C PHE A 153 10.83 8.93 -9.23
N PHE A 154 10.75 9.98 -8.42
CA PHE A 154 11.27 11.31 -8.73
C PHE A 154 11.74 12.02 -7.44
N LYS A 155 12.36 13.20 -7.56
CA LYS A 155 12.71 14.01 -6.38
C LYS A 155 11.58 14.93 -5.97
N LYS A 156 11.29 14.99 -4.67
CA LYS A 156 10.24 15.85 -4.10
C LYS A 156 10.42 17.33 -4.43
N ASP A 157 11.66 17.81 -4.47
CA ASP A 157 12.01 19.20 -4.76
C ASP A 157 11.83 19.59 -6.24
N GLY A 158 11.49 18.63 -7.10
CA GLY A 158 11.30 18.83 -8.54
C GLY A 158 12.59 18.83 -9.36
N THR A 159 13.76 18.72 -8.71
CA THR A 159 15.03 18.55 -9.43
C THR A 159 15.12 17.18 -10.09
N GLN A 160 15.92 17.06 -11.14
CA GLN A 160 16.16 15.78 -11.77
C GLN A 160 17.10 14.94 -10.90
N ALA A 161 16.67 13.72 -10.56
CA ALA A 161 17.55 12.72 -9.96
C ALA A 161 18.59 12.27 -10.98
N ALA A 162 19.88 12.32 -10.61
CA ALA A 162 20.95 11.79 -11.46
C ALA A 162 20.91 10.26 -11.48
N ASN A 163 20.61 9.65 -10.32
CA ASN A 163 20.53 8.20 -10.14
C ASN A 163 19.20 7.83 -9.48
N TYR A 164 18.78 6.57 -9.61
CA TYR A 164 17.50 6.12 -9.05
C TYR A 164 17.47 6.14 -7.51
N TRP A 165 18.60 5.94 -6.83
CA TRP A 165 18.68 6.02 -5.36
C TRP A 165 18.59 7.47 -4.83
N ASP A 166 18.69 8.47 -5.71
CA ASP A 166 18.47 9.88 -5.38
C ASP A 166 16.99 10.28 -5.54
N ALA A 167 16.16 9.41 -6.15
CA ALA A 167 14.73 9.64 -6.36
C ALA A 167 13.94 9.16 -5.14
N ASP A 168 13.66 10.09 -4.23
CA ASP A 168 13.10 9.84 -2.90
C ASP A 168 11.56 9.75 -2.85
N THR A 169 10.88 9.95 -3.97
CA THR A 169 9.42 10.09 -3.99
C THR A 169 8.77 9.10 -4.95
N SER A 170 7.94 8.20 -4.41
CA SER A 170 7.00 7.38 -5.19
C SER A 170 5.75 8.18 -5.56
N TYR A 171 5.36 8.09 -6.82
CA TYR A 171 4.10 8.67 -7.26
C TYR A 171 2.89 7.98 -6.60
N CYS A 172 2.87 6.64 -6.54
CA CYS A 172 1.77 5.88 -5.95
C CYS A 172 1.48 6.29 -4.50
N VAL A 173 2.53 6.54 -3.73
CA VAL A 173 2.43 7.02 -2.35
C VAL A 173 1.88 8.44 -2.30
N GLU A 174 2.38 9.35 -3.11
CA GLU A 174 1.95 10.76 -3.06
C GLU A 174 0.49 10.95 -3.52
N ILE A 175 0.02 10.24 -4.55
CA ILE A 175 -1.40 10.32 -4.93
C ILE A 175 -2.33 9.70 -3.88
N THR A 176 -1.91 8.61 -3.23
CA THR A 176 -2.67 7.99 -2.12
C THR A 176 -2.74 8.93 -0.93
N LYS A 177 -1.61 9.54 -0.57
CA LYS A 177 -1.48 10.52 0.51
C LYS A 177 -2.31 11.79 0.25
N ALA A 178 -2.46 12.18 -1.01
CA ALA A 178 -3.35 13.26 -1.41
C ALA A 178 -4.85 12.90 -1.27
N GLY A 179 -5.18 11.63 -1.00
CA GLY A 179 -6.55 11.15 -0.88
C GLY A 179 -7.32 11.16 -2.20
N LEU A 180 -6.61 10.91 -3.31
CA LEU A 180 -7.17 10.94 -4.67
C LEU A 180 -7.31 9.56 -5.32
N THR A 181 -6.88 8.51 -4.61
CA THR A 181 -7.00 7.12 -5.03
C THR A 181 -7.23 6.23 -3.82
N LEU A 182 -7.75 5.03 -4.07
CA LEU A 182 -7.69 3.91 -3.13
C LEU A 182 -6.53 2.98 -3.52
N PRO A 183 -5.85 2.38 -2.53
CA PRO A 183 -4.92 1.30 -2.78
C PRO A 183 -5.60 0.10 -3.43
N HIS A 184 -4.81 -0.70 -4.15
CA HIS A 184 -5.30 -1.87 -4.86
C HIS A 184 -4.24 -2.98 -4.87
N ALA A 185 -4.61 -4.15 -4.36
CA ALA A 185 -3.82 -5.37 -4.45
C ALA A 185 -4.74 -6.60 -4.48
N SER A 186 -4.23 -7.70 -5.03
CA SER A 186 -4.89 -9.00 -4.96
C SER A 186 -4.42 -9.85 -3.78
N ASN A 187 -3.24 -9.58 -3.23
CA ASN A 187 -2.62 -10.34 -2.15
C ASN A 187 -1.66 -9.46 -1.35
N ALA A 188 -1.80 -9.44 -0.02
CA ALA A 188 -0.92 -8.72 0.89
C ALA A 188 0.47 -9.36 1.04
N GLN A 189 0.58 -10.68 0.89
CA GLN A 189 1.84 -11.43 1.02
C GLN A 189 2.92 -10.94 0.06
N LYS A 190 2.53 -10.36 -1.08
CA LYS A 190 3.46 -9.74 -2.02
C LYS A 190 4.34 -8.65 -1.39
N ALA A 191 3.87 -8.03 -0.30
CA ALA A 191 4.67 -7.08 0.48
C ALA A 191 5.90 -7.71 1.16
N THR A 192 6.04 -9.05 1.15
CA THR A 192 7.19 -9.78 1.70
C THR A 192 8.14 -10.33 0.62
N GLU A 193 7.76 -10.26 -0.65
CA GLU A 193 8.53 -10.78 -1.77
C GLU A 193 9.62 -9.78 -2.16
N ARG A 194 10.82 -9.90 -1.58
CA ARG A 194 11.94 -8.96 -1.77
C ARG A 194 12.27 -8.61 -3.23
N ASP A 195 12.00 -9.55 -4.14
CA ASP A 195 12.18 -9.39 -5.59
C ASP A 195 10.87 -8.96 -6.28
N SER A 196 10.13 -8.04 -5.67
CA SER A 196 8.91 -7.47 -6.22
C SER A 196 8.84 -5.96 -6.01
N ILE A 197 8.07 -5.26 -6.83
CA ILE A 197 7.81 -3.83 -6.63
C ILE A 197 6.88 -3.61 -5.42
N GLU A 198 6.04 -4.59 -5.13
CA GLU A 198 5.08 -4.58 -4.03
C GLU A 198 5.78 -4.53 -2.67
N TYR A 199 6.90 -5.23 -2.50
CA TYR A 199 7.75 -5.17 -1.30
C TYR A 199 8.18 -3.74 -0.95
N TYR A 200 8.52 -2.92 -1.96
CA TYR A 200 8.97 -1.54 -1.73
C TYR A 200 7.82 -0.54 -1.58
N THR A 201 6.62 -0.86 -2.08
CA THR A 201 5.56 0.16 -2.28
C THR A 201 4.33 -0.06 -1.42
N TYR A 202 3.94 -1.30 -1.12
CA TYR A 202 2.64 -1.57 -0.48
C TYR A 202 2.52 -1.01 0.93
N TYR A 203 3.54 -1.17 1.77
CA TYR A 203 3.50 -0.62 3.11
C TYR A 203 3.50 0.92 3.14
N PRO A 204 4.37 1.60 2.36
CA PRO A 204 4.27 3.05 2.18
C PRO A 204 2.89 3.53 1.67
N ILE A 205 2.26 2.80 0.75
CA ILE A 205 0.89 3.09 0.29
C ILE A 205 -0.13 2.92 1.42
N ALA A 206 0.00 1.90 2.27
CA ALA A 206 -0.87 1.69 3.42
C ALA A 206 -0.77 2.84 4.44
N LEU A 207 0.47 3.28 4.71
CA LEU A 207 0.71 4.44 5.55
C LEU A 207 0.16 5.73 4.93
N ALA A 208 0.27 5.90 3.61
CA ALA A 208 -0.28 7.03 2.88
C ALA A 208 -1.81 7.09 2.96
N LEU A 209 -2.49 5.93 2.86
CA LEU A 209 -3.93 5.83 3.06
C LEU A 209 -4.33 6.29 4.47
N LYS A 210 -3.62 5.78 5.49
CA LYS A 210 -3.82 6.18 6.88
C LYS A 210 -3.65 7.69 7.03
N TYR A 211 -2.57 8.25 6.49
CA TYR A 211 -2.30 9.68 6.55
C TYR A 211 -3.41 10.50 5.89
N ALA A 212 -3.85 10.12 4.69
CA ALA A 212 -4.88 10.82 3.96
C ALA A 212 -6.21 10.84 4.73
N TYR A 213 -6.56 9.72 5.37
CA TYR A 213 -7.73 9.61 6.23
C TYR A 213 -7.60 10.49 7.49
N ASP A 214 -6.54 10.29 8.27
CA ASP A 214 -6.31 10.99 9.54
C ASP A 214 -6.23 12.52 9.38
N ASN A 215 -5.70 12.96 8.25
CA ASN A 215 -5.50 14.38 7.95
C ASN A 215 -6.55 14.94 6.98
N LYS A 216 -7.64 14.21 6.75
CA LYS A 216 -8.79 14.66 5.94
C LYS A 216 -8.35 15.20 4.56
N LYS A 217 -7.42 14.50 3.89
CA LYS A 217 -6.93 14.88 2.55
C LYS A 217 -7.88 14.40 1.46
N GLY A 218 -7.92 15.14 0.36
CA GLY A 218 -8.67 14.76 -0.85
C GLY A 218 -10.12 14.35 -0.57
N PHE A 219 -10.46 13.12 -0.94
CA PHE A 219 -11.79 12.54 -0.72
C PHE A 219 -12.18 12.55 0.77
N PHE A 220 -11.26 12.18 1.65
CA PHE A 220 -11.52 11.96 3.07
C PHE A 220 -11.95 13.24 3.81
N GLY A 221 -11.50 14.42 3.35
CA GLY A 221 -11.95 15.71 3.89
C GLY A 221 -12.99 16.44 3.05
N SER A 222 -13.52 15.81 2.00
CA SER A 222 -14.40 16.49 1.05
C SER A 222 -15.84 16.65 1.56
N GLY A 223 -16.44 17.81 1.29
CA GLY A 223 -17.83 18.12 1.65
C GLY A 223 -18.03 18.42 3.15
N PHE A 224 -19.25 18.82 3.51
CA PHE A 224 -19.57 19.28 4.87
C PHE A 224 -19.28 18.21 5.93
N LEU A 225 -19.76 16.97 5.75
CA LEU A 225 -19.46 15.87 6.67
C LEU A 225 -17.97 15.51 6.70
N GLY A 226 -17.28 15.50 5.55
CA GLY A 226 -15.84 15.20 5.49
C GLY A 226 -15.00 16.20 6.27
N PHE A 227 -15.41 17.46 6.31
CA PHE A 227 -14.75 18.49 7.11
C PHE A 227 -14.82 18.21 8.62
N PHE A 228 -15.97 17.77 9.12
CA PHE A 228 -16.15 17.52 10.56
C PHE A 228 -15.69 16.12 10.99
N SER A 229 -16.16 15.06 10.34
CA SER A 229 -15.93 13.67 10.78
C SER A 229 -14.93 12.88 9.95
N GLY A 230 -14.55 13.38 8.77
CA GLY A 230 -13.87 12.58 7.76
C GLY A 230 -14.83 11.59 7.07
N LYS A 231 -14.48 11.15 5.86
CA LYS A 231 -15.18 10.07 5.14
C LYS A 231 -14.39 8.78 5.23
N HIS A 232 -15.07 7.64 5.25
CA HIS A 232 -14.40 6.34 5.32
C HIS A 232 -13.94 5.88 3.91
N PRO A 233 -12.89 5.04 3.77
CA PRO A 233 -12.54 4.45 2.47
C PRO A 233 -13.69 3.72 1.78
N LYS A 234 -14.58 3.07 2.55
CA LYS A 234 -15.83 2.47 2.06
C LYS A 234 -16.78 3.48 1.39
N ASP A 235 -16.72 4.76 1.74
CA ASP A 235 -17.46 5.80 1.03
C ASP A 235 -16.76 6.20 -0.27
N PHE A 236 -15.43 6.12 -0.32
CA PHE A 236 -14.66 6.36 -1.54
C PHE A 236 -14.86 5.20 -2.53
N GLU A 237 -14.94 3.95 -2.05
CA GLU A 237 -15.27 2.77 -2.87
C GLU A 237 -16.53 2.98 -3.71
N LYS A 238 -17.57 3.64 -3.17
CA LYS A 238 -18.81 3.95 -3.89
C LYS A 238 -18.62 4.88 -5.10
N ILE A 239 -17.48 5.56 -5.20
CA ILE A 239 -17.11 6.40 -6.33
C ILE A 239 -16.66 5.55 -7.53
N TYR A 240 -16.17 4.34 -7.30
CA TYR A 240 -15.68 3.42 -8.33
C TYR A 240 -16.86 2.65 -8.96
N MET A 241 -17.64 3.31 -9.82
CA MET A 241 -18.86 2.73 -10.39
C MET A 241 -18.57 1.90 -11.64
N LEU A 242 -17.67 2.36 -12.52
CA LEU A 242 -17.32 1.62 -13.74
C LEU A 242 -16.45 0.40 -13.46
N LYS A 243 -15.49 0.53 -12.54
CA LYS A 243 -14.54 -0.50 -12.16
C LYS A 243 -14.40 -0.54 -10.64
N PRO A 244 -15.22 -1.34 -9.94
CA PRO A 244 -15.23 -1.37 -8.47
C PRO A 244 -13.86 -1.75 -7.88
N ASN A 245 -13.44 -1.03 -6.84
CA ASN A 245 -12.22 -1.33 -6.08
C ASN A 245 -12.53 -1.57 -4.60
N THR A 246 -12.52 -2.84 -4.18
CA THR A 246 -12.69 -3.26 -2.77
C THR A 246 -11.36 -3.64 -2.09
N SER A 247 -10.28 -3.72 -2.85
CA SER A 247 -8.97 -4.22 -2.41
C SER A 247 -8.27 -3.31 -1.40
N TRP A 248 -8.74 -2.06 -1.24
CA TRP A 248 -8.21 -1.12 -0.24
C TRP A 248 -8.26 -1.67 1.19
N LYS A 249 -9.15 -2.63 1.48
CA LYS A 249 -9.29 -3.26 2.80
C LYS A 249 -7.97 -3.85 3.30
N LEU A 250 -7.19 -4.48 2.41
CA LEU A 250 -5.89 -5.08 2.76
C LEU A 250 -4.90 -4.03 3.30
N PHE A 251 -5.08 -2.75 2.95
CA PHE A 251 -4.24 -1.63 3.35
C PHE A 251 -4.81 -0.85 4.54
N TRP A 252 -5.98 -1.22 5.06
CA TRP A 252 -6.68 -0.44 6.07
C TRP A 252 -6.15 -0.76 7.47
N PRO A 253 -5.62 0.22 8.24
CA PRO A 253 -5.06 -0.02 9.58
C PRO A 253 -6.08 -0.08 10.71
N TYR A 254 -7.33 0.31 10.46
CA TYR A 254 -8.34 0.44 11.51
C TYR A 254 -9.29 -0.75 11.57
N ASP A 255 -9.05 -1.79 10.77
CA ASP A 255 -9.71 -3.08 10.92
C ASP A 255 -9.09 -3.83 12.11
N GLU A 256 -9.90 -4.53 12.89
CA GLU A 256 -9.40 -5.27 14.06
C GLU A 256 -8.41 -6.36 13.65
N GLU A 257 -8.57 -6.90 12.43
CA GLU A 257 -7.72 -7.97 11.91
C GLU A 257 -6.38 -7.47 11.32
N SER A 258 -6.22 -6.16 11.08
CA SER A 258 -5.12 -5.62 10.26
C SER A 258 -3.72 -6.04 10.69
N PHE A 259 -3.49 -6.34 11.97
CA PHE A 259 -2.18 -6.66 12.53
C PHE A 259 -2.05 -8.12 12.98
N ILE A 260 -3.10 -8.92 12.81
CA ILE A 260 -3.13 -10.34 13.24
C ILE A 260 -3.46 -11.29 12.08
N ASN A 261 -4.01 -10.78 10.98
CA ASN A 261 -4.36 -11.56 9.80
C ASN A 261 -3.35 -11.28 8.66
N PRO A 262 -2.68 -12.31 8.12
CA PRO A 262 -1.72 -12.17 7.01
C PRO A 262 -2.32 -11.63 5.70
N ASP A 263 -3.65 -11.56 5.59
CA ASP A 263 -4.31 -10.91 4.44
C ASP A 263 -4.13 -9.38 4.44
N TYR A 264 -3.62 -8.78 5.52
CA TYR A 264 -3.41 -7.34 5.63
C TYR A 264 -1.94 -6.95 5.52
N ILE A 265 -1.68 -5.82 4.84
CA ILE A 265 -0.33 -5.25 4.70
C ILE A 265 0.28 -4.90 6.06
N TRP A 266 -0.55 -4.47 7.01
CA TRP A 266 -0.12 -4.07 8.34
C TRP A 266 0.37 -5.24 9.22
N TYR A 267 -0.05 -6.47 8.92
CA TYR A 267 0.43 -7.68 9.60
C TYR A 267 1.93 -7.86 9.43
N TYR A 268 2.42 -7.71 8.19
CA TYR A 268 3.84 -7.89 7.85
C TYR A 268 4.74 -6.80 8.41
N ASN A 269 4.18 -5.69 8.90
CA ASN A 269 4.92 -4.57 9.46
C ASN A 269 4.64 -4.35 10.96
N ALA A 270 3.91 -5.25 11.62
CA ALA A 270 3.56 -5.15 13.04
C ALA A 270 4.79 -5.25 13.97
N GLU A 271 5.92 -5.79 13.48
CA GLU A 271 7.19 -5.91 14.22
C GLU A 271 8.30 -4.96 13.71
N GLU A 272 8.12 -4.30 12.57
CA GLU A 272 9.18 -3.61 11.81
C GLU A 272 9.52 -2.18 12.28
N GLN A 273 8.94 -1.69 13.38
CA GLN A 273 9.43 -0.47 14.06
C GLN A 273 10.86 -0.58 14.63
N ARG A 274 11.61 -1.66 14.33
CA ARG A 274 13.02 -1.82 14.72
C ARG A 274 14.03 -1.75 13.57
N THR A 275 13.63 -1.83 12.29
CA THR A 275 14.61 -2.04 11.21
C THR A 275 14.25 -1.52 9.83
N TYR A 276 13.11 -0.86 9.59
CA TYR A 276 12.86 -0.29 8.26
C TYR A 276 13.58 1.06 8.07
N ILE A 277 14.87 0.98 7.77
CA ILE A 277 15.58 1.95 6.95
C ILE A 277 15.72 1.26 5.59
N PRO A 278 15.03 1.69 4.52
CA PRO A 278 15.52 1.38 3.20
C PRO A 278 16.88 2.09 3.09
N GLU A 279 17.97 1.31 3.17
CA GLU A 279 19.33 1.81 2.95
C GLU A 279 19.49 2.37 1.54
#